data_AF-A0A5E4C3L7-F1
#
_entry.id   AF-A0A5E4C3L7-F1
#
_cell.length_a   1.000
_cell.length_b   1.000
_cell.length_c   1.000
_cell.angle_alpha   90.00
_cell.angle_beta   90.00
_cell.angle_gamma   90.00
#
_symmetry.space_group_name_H-M   'P 1'
#
loop_
_entity.id
_entity.type
_entity.pdbx_description
1 polymer ?
#
loop_
_entity_poly.entity_id
_entity_poly.type
_entity_poly.pdbx_seq_one_letter_code
_entity_poly.pdbx_strand_id
1 'polypeptide(L)'
;MRTLWMALCALAHLWPGALGGCAEAGRCCPGRDPACFARGWRLDRVYGTCFCDQACRLTGDCCFDYARACPVPAFITTSAFNKERTRQAASPQWSTHTEDAGYCMEFKTESLTPHCALENRPLTRWMQYLREGYTVCVDCQPPAMNSVSLRCSGDGLDSDGNQTLHWQAIGNPRCQGTWKKVRRVDHCSCPAVHSFIFI
;
A
#
# COMPACT_ATOMS: atom_id res chain seq x y z
N MET A 1 20.20 -7.63 47.86
CA MET A 1 20.41 -7.76 46.41
C MET A 1 19.26 -8.46 45.68
N ARG A 2 18.65 -9.54 46.21
CA ARG A 2 17.48 -10.22 45.58
C ARG A 2 16.18 -9.39 45.56
N THR A 3 15.98 -8.52 46.56
CA THR A 3 14.79 -7.65 46.67
C THR A 3 14.75 -6.53 45.63
N LEU A 4 15.91 -5.98 45.26
CA LEU A 4 16.05 -4.97 44.20
C LEU A 4 15.71 -5.53 42.81
N TRP A 5 16.09 -6.79 42.55
CA TRP A 5 15.74 -7.48 41.30
C TRP A 5 14.23 -7.75 41.17
N MET A 6 13.59 -8.17 42.27
CA MET A 6 12.13 -8.36 42.30
C MET A 6 11.37 -7.05 42.10
N ALA A 7 11.87 -5.94 42.66
CA ALA A 7 11.29 -4.61 42.47
C ALA A 7 11.43 -4.09 41.02
N LEU A 8 12.57 -4.35 40.36
CA LEU A 8 12.78 -4.02 38.95
C LEU A 8 11.87 -4.82 38.01
N CYS A 9 11.65 -6.11 38.26
CA CYS A 9 10.68 -6.90 37.49
C CYS A 9 9.24 -6.42 37.69
N ALA A 10 8.85 -6.04 38.91
CA ALA A 10 7.52 -5.49 39.19
C ALA A 10 7.28 -4.14 38.47
N LEU A 11 8.30 -3.28 38.37
CA LEU A 11 8.23 -2.02 37.63
C LEU A 11 8.13 -2.23 36.10
N ALA A 12 8.72 -3.30 35.56
CA ALA A 12 8.56 -3.67 34.14
C ALA A 12 7.14 -4.14 33.80
N HIS A 13 6.42 -4.75 34.75
CA HIS A 13 5.00 -5.13 34.60
C HIS A 13 4.02 -3.96 34.81
N LEU A 14 4.49 -2.84 35.36
CA LEU A 14 3.73 -1.60 35.52
C LEU A 14 3.91 -0.65 34.34
N TRP A 15 4.73 -1.00 33.34
CA TRP A 15 4.71 -0.30 32.07
C TRP A 15 3.38 -0.62 31.41
N PRO A 16 2.48 0.36 31.20
CA PRO A 16 1.34 0.13 30.34
C PRO A 16 1.94 -0.21 28.99
N GLY A 17 1.87 -1.49 28.59
CA GLY A 17 2.00 -1.86 27.19
C GLY A 17 1.10 -0.89 26.41
N ALA A 18 1.53 -0.48 25.23
CA ALA A 18 0.79 0.45 24.39
C ALA A 18 -0.66 -0.04 24.20
N LEU A 19 -1.56 0.37 25.09
CA LEU A 19 -2.97 0.03 25.09
C LEU A 19 -3.61 1.07 24.20
N GLY A 20 -3.87 0.68 22.96
CA GLY A 20 -4.52 1.54 21.99
C GLY A 20 -3.79 1.68 20.67
N GLY A 21 -4.56 1.52 19.60
CA GLY A 21 -4.13 1.62 18.22
C GLY A 21 -5.12 0.92 17.30
N CYS A 22 -4.89 1.03 16.00
CA CYS A 22 -5.71 0.38 15.00
C CYS A 22 -5.59 -1.16 15.05
N ALA A 23 -4.40 -1.67 15.38
CA ALA A 23 -4.15 -3.11 15.46
C ALA A 23 -4.94 -3.77 16.59
N GLU A 24 -4.89 -3.19 17.80
CA GLU A 24 -5.63 -3.69 18.96
C GLU A 24 -7.15 -3.49 18.80
N ALA A 25 -7.55 -2.35 18.22
CA ALA A 25 -8.96 -2.09 17.95
C ALA A 25 -9.53 -2.97 16.84
N GLY A 26 -8.69 -3.60 16.01
CA GLY A 26 -9.11 -4.36 14.83
C GLY A 26 -9.88 -3.52 13.82
N ARG A 27 -9.55 -2.22 13.70
CA ARG A 27 -10.28 -1.27 12.85
C ARG A 27 -9.40 -0.79 11.72
N CYS A 28 -9.84 -1.03 10.48
CA CYS A 28 -9.29 -0.42 9.28
C CYS A 28 -10.44 -0.15 8.31
N CYS A 29 -10.73 1.12 8.05
CA CYS A 29 -11.87 1.51 7.23
C CYS A 29 -11.40 2.18 5.93
N PRO A 30 -11.96 1.79 4.76
CA PRO A 30 -11.68 2.49 3.51
C PRO A 30 -12.35 3.88 3.52
N GLY A 31 -11.74 4.86 2.86
CA GLY A 31 -12.27 6.22 2.77
C GLY A 31 -12.21 6.99 4.08
N ARG A 32 -13.09 7.99 4.22
CA ARG A 32 -13.26 8.80 5.43
C ARG A 32 -14.42 8.24 6.24
N ASP A 33 -14.15 7.79 7.47
CA ASP A 33 -15.18 7.27 8.37
C ASP A 33 -14.96 7.81 9.79
N PRO A 34 -15.79 8.77 10.27
CA PRO A 34 -15.63 9.34 11.60
C PRO A 34 -15.96 8.35 12.74
N ALA A 35 -16.61 7.22 12.45
CA ALA A 35 -16.84 6.15 13.42
C ALA A 35 -15.63 5.20 13.52
N CYS A 36 -14.66 5.32 12.61
CA CYS A 36 -13.47 4.46 12.56
C CYS A 36 -12.32 5.04 13.40
N PHE A 37 -12.57 5.17 14.70
CA PHE A 37 -11.58 5.67 15.65
C PHE A 37 -11.14 4.58 16.63
N ALA A 38 -9.94 4.78 17.18
CA ALA A 38 -9.40 4.04 18.30
C ALA A 38 -8.92 5.03 19.38
N ARG A 39 -8.59 4.51 20.56
CA ARG A 39 -7.78 5.23 21.54
C ARG A 39 -6.33 4.87 21.30
N GLY A 40 -5.42 5.83 21.42
CA GLY A 40 -3.99 5.56 21.26
C GLY A 40 -3.17 6.83 21.09
N TRP A 41 -1.91 6.65 20.74
CA TRP A 41 -0.99 7.74 20.42
C TRP A 41 -1.15 8.16 18.95
N ARG A 42 -1.10 9.46 18.68
CA ARG A 42 -0.96 10.04 17.34
C ARG A 42 0.51 10.30 16.99
N LEU A 43 0.80 10.57 15.71
CA LEU A 43 2.15 10.93 15.22
C LEU A 43 2.70 12.23 15.85
N ASP A 44 1.82 13.15 16.24
CA ASP A 44 2.17 14.39 16.95
C ASP A 44 2.43 14.19 18.46
N ARG A 45 2.47 12.93 18.92
CA ARG A 45 2.66 12.52 20.33
C ARG A 45 1.54 12.95 21.27
N VAL A 46 0.34 13.20 20.75
CA VAL A 46 -0.86 13.41 21.57
C VAL A 46 -1.55 12.07 21.80
N TYR A 47 -1.81 11.72 23.07
CA TYR A 47 -2.61 10.56 23.44
C TYR A 47 -4.09 10.94 23.48
N GLY A 48 -4.95 10.14 22.85
CA GLY A 48 -6.39 10.40 22.84
C GLY A 48 -7.11 9.60 21.77
N THR A 49 -8.14 10.21 21.18
CA THR A 49 -8.82 9.66 20.00
C THR A 49 -7.92 9.83 18.78
N CYS A 50 -7.71 8.74 18.05
CA CYS A 50 -6.99 8.72 16.78
C CYS A 50 -7.81 7.91 15.77
N PHE A 51 -7.56 8.11 14.49
CA PHE A 51 -8.36 7.53 13.42
C PHE A 51 -7.63 6.42 12.67
N CYS A 52 -8.41 5.44 12.22
CA CYS A 52 -7.95 4.25 11.49
C CYS A 52 -8.57 4.15 10.08
N ASP A 53 -9.15 5.25 9.59
CA ASP A 53 -9.62 5.39 8.22
C ASP A 53 -8.52 5.97 7.30
N GLN A 54 -8.75 5.97 5.98
CA GLN A 54 -7.75 6.43 5.00
C GLN A 54 -7.56 7.95 4.98
N ALA A 55 -8.55 8.73 5.41
CA ALA A 55 -8.47 10.18 5.44
C ALA A 55 -7.61 10.70 6.61
N CYS A 56 -7.31 9.86 7.61
CA CYS A 56 -6.52 10.25 8.78
C CYS A 56 -5.15 10.86 8.41
N ARG A 57 -4.58 10.44 7.27
CA ARG A 57 -3.29 10.95 6.78
C ARG A 57 -3.38 12.40 6.32
N LEU A 58 -4.53 12.80 5.77
CA LEU A 58 -4.78 14.17 5.31
C LEU A 58 -5.12 15.08 6.48
N THR A 59 -5.83 14.57 7.48
CA THR A 59 -6.21 15.31 8.70
C THR A 59 -5.10 15.32 9.76
N GLY A 60 -4.11 14.43 9.66
CA GLY A 60 -2.98 14.35 10.58
C GLY A 60 -3.31 13.71 11.93
N ASP A 61 -4.39 12.92 12.00
CA ASP A 61 -4.94 12.32 13.22
C ASP A 61 -4.91 10.79 13.22
N CYS A 62 -4.11 10.19 12.34
CA CYS A 62 -3.86 8.75 12.35
C CYS A 62 -3.32 8.27 13.70
N CYS A 63 -3.76 7.08 14.10
CA CYS A 63 -3.07 6.34 15.16
C CYS A 63 -1.63 6.05 14.74
N PHE A 64 -0.73 6.01 15.72
CA PHE A 64 0.71 5.81 15.50
C PHE A 64 1.00 4.49 14.78
N ASP A 65 0.22 3.45 15.05
CA ASP A 65 0.33 2.13 14.43
C ASP A 65 -0.41 2.01 13.09
N TYR A 66 -1.12 3.05 12.62
CA TYR A 66 -1.96 3.02 11.43
C TYR A 66 -1.24 2.44 10.20
N ALA A 67 -0.01 2.87 9.92
CA ALA A 67 0.73 2.41 8.75
C ALA A 67 1.04 0.90 8.78
N ARG A 68 1.22 0.33 9.98
CA ARG A 68 1.44 -1.10 10.18
C ARG A 68 0.11 -1.87 10.28
N ALA A 69 -0.91 -1.31 10.90
CA ALA A 69 -2.19 -1.96 11.15
C ALA A 69 -3.12 -1.95 9.92
N CYS A 70 -3.14 -0.84 9.19
CA CYS A 70 -4.07 -0.57 8.10
C CYS A 70 -3.33 -0.21 6.80
N PRO A 71 -2.71 -1.20 6.13
CA PRO A 71 -2.08 -0.97 4.83
C PRO A 71 -3.13 -0.55 3.81
N VAL A 72 -2.94 0.63 3.20
CA VAL A 72 -3.77 1.09 2.08
C VAL A 72 -3.56 0.14 0.90
N PRO A 73 -4.64 -0.40 0.28
CA PRO A 73 -4.48 -1.28 -0.86
C PRO A 73 -3.85 -0.53 -2.03
N ALA A 74 -2.96 -1.20 -2.74
CA ALA A 74 -2.44 -0.72 -4.01
C ALA A 74 -3.50 -0.86 -5.11
N PHE A 75 -3.72 0.20 -5.89
CA PHE A 75 -4.55 0.13 -7.08
C PHE A 75 -3.66 -0.02 -8.30
N ILE A 76 -3.93 -1.03 -9.14
CA ILE A 76 -3.12 -1.34 -10.31
C ILE A 76 -3.91 -1.46 -11.60
N THR A 77 -3.24 -1.14 -12.70
CA THR A 77 -3.67 -1.48 -14.06
C THR A 77 -2.46 -1.90 -14.89
N THR A 78 -2.68 -2.57 -16.02
CA THR A 78 -1.56 -2.96 -16.92
C THR A 78 -0.90 -1.73 -17.55
N SER A 79 0.42 -1.76 -17.61
CA SER A 79 1.25 -0.72 -18.23
C SER A 79 0.93 -0.50 -19.71
N ALA A 80 0.37 -1.51 -20.39
CA ALA A 80 -0.09 -1.40 -21.78
C ALA A 80 -1.17 -0.31 -21.98
N PHE A 81 -2.12 -0.15 -21.03
CA PHE A 81 -3.15 0.90 -21.13
C PHE A 81 -2.58 2.31 -20.97
N ASN A 82 -1.59 2.48 -20.09
CA ASN A 82 -0.96 3.79 -19.90
C ASN A 82 -0.13 4.18 -21.13
N LYS A 83 0.63 3.24 -21.70
CA LYS A 83 1.44 3.51 -22.91
C LYS A 83 0.59 3.98 -24.09
N GLU A 84 -0.61 3.42 -24.27
CA GLU A 84 -1.55 3.86 -25.31
C GLU A 84 -2.11 5.27 -25.02
N ARG A 85 -2.52 5.55 -23.77
CA ARG A 85 -3.00 6.90 -23.38
C ARG A 85 -1.92 7.97 -23.52
N THR A 86 -0.69 7.65 -23.13
CA THR A 86 0.47 8.55 -23.24
C THR A 86 0.82 8.82 -24.70
N ARG A 87 0.73 7.80 -25.58
CA ARG A 87 0.88 7.99 -27.03
C ARG A 87 -0.19 8.88 -27.64
N GLN A 88 -1.43 8.75 -27.19
CA GLN A 88 -2.55 9.56 -27.67
C GLN A 88 -2.52 11.01 -27.12
N ALA A 89 -1.96 11.22 -25.93
CA ALA A 89 -1.78 12.54 -25.33
C ALA A 89 -0.50 13.26 -25.80
N ALA A 90 0.44 12.56 -26.42
CA ALA A 90 1.69 13.13 -26.92
C ALA A 90 1.46 13.91 -28.22
N SER A 91 1.42 15.24 -28.11
CA SER A 91 1.70 16.15 -29.23
C SER A 91 3.16 15.94 -29.70
N PRO A 92 3.47 16.00 -31.01
CA PRO A 92 4.82 15.78 -31.53
C PRO A 92 5.86 16.81 -31.04
N GLN A 93 5.44 17.83 -30.28
CA GLN A 93 6.28 18.90 -29.72
C GLN A 93 6.78 18.62 -28.29
N TRP A 94 6.54 17.45 -27.70
CA TRP A 94 6.98 17.12 -26.33
C TRP A 94 7.96 15.94 -26.30
N SER A 95 8.94 15.96 -27.21
CA SER A 95 10.07 15.03 -27.21
C SER A 95 11.26 15.61 -26.44
N THR A 96 11.05 16.01 -25.18
CA THR A 96 12.10 16.30 -24.18
C THR A 96 11.40 16.61 -22.87
N HIS A 97 10.79 15.61 -22.24
CA HIS A 97 10.65 15.66 -20.79
C HIS A 97 11.65 14.67 -20.26
N THR A 98 12.61 15.18 -19.49
CA THR A 98 13.42 14.41 -18.56
C THR A 98 12.58 13.28 -17.98
N GLU A 99 13.12 12.06 -18.03
CA GLU A 99 12.66 10.92 -17.23
C GLU A 99 12.38 11.42 -15.80
N ASP A 100 11.14 11.80 -15.50
CA ASP A 100 10.76 12.09 -14.13
C ASP A 100 10.94 10.77 -13.37
N ALA A 101 11.98 10.72 -12.54
CA ALA A 101 12.54 9.51 -11.97
C ALA A 101 11.53 8.82 -11.03
N GLY A 102 10.64 8.04 -11.65
CA GLY A 102 9.84 7.05 -10.96
C GLY A 102 10.70 5.90 -10.42
N TYR A 103 10.06 4.97 -9.76
CA TYR A 103 10.69 3.72 -9.31
C TYR A 103 9.79 2.54 -9.62
N CYS A 104 10.36 1.35 -9.68
CA CYS A 104 9.60 0.12 -9.80
C CYS A 104 9.62 -0.67 -8.49
N MET A 105 8.45 -1.18 -8.13
CA MET A 105 8.28 -2.11 -7.03
C MET A 105 8.10 -3.52 -7.56
N GLU A 106 8.88 -4.45 -7.04
CA GLU A 106 8.68 -5.87 -7.27
C GLU A 106 7.89 -6.47 -6.11
N PHE A 107 6.78 -7.14 -6.43
CA PHE A 107 5.95 -7.85 -5.46
C PHE A 107 5.79 -9.32 -5.84
N LYS A 108 5.70 -10.18 -4.83
CA LYS A 108 5.36 -11.59 -4.97
C LYS A 108 3.88 -11.78 -4.68
N THR A 109 3.08 -12.15 -5.67
CA THR A 109 1.65 -12.41 -5.48
C THR A 109 1.44 -13.56 -4.50
N GLU A 110 0.71 -13.32 -3.42
CA GLU A 110 0.38 -14.34 -2.42
C GLU A 110 -1.02 -14.92 -2.65
N SER A 111 -2.01 -14.08 -2.96
CA SER A 111 -3.37 -14.53 -3.24
C SER A 111 -4.03 -13.69 -4.32
N LEU A 112 -5.03 -14.27 -4.99
CA LEU A 112 -5.98 -13.54 -5.81
C LEU A 112 -7.39 -14.12 -5.68
N THR A 113 -8.38 -13.24 -5.76
CA THR A 113 -9.79 -13.62 -5.82
C THR A 113 -10.13 -14.36 -7.12
N PRO A 114 -11.09 -15.31 -7.10
CA PRO A 114 -11.52 -16.03 -8.30
C PRO A 114 -12.06 -15.13 -9.42
N HIS A 115 -12.56 -13.93 -9.07
CA HIS A 115 -13.08 -12.95 -10.02
C HIS A 115 -12.04 -12.47 -11.04
N CYS A 116 -10.74 -12.55 -10.71
CA CYS A 116 -9.68 -12.21 -11.65
C CYS A 116 -9.67 -13.14 -12.88
N ALA A 117 -10.04 -14.42 -12.71
CA ALA A 117 -10.09 -15.40 -13.80
C ALA A 117 -11.36 -15.33 -14.65
N LEU A 118 -12.44 -14.74 -14.12
CA LEU A 118 -13.75 -14.68 -14.78
C LEU A 118 -13.91 -13.49 -15.74
N GLU A 119 -12.99 -12.54 -15.68
CA GLU A 119 -13.13 -11.23 -16.31
C GLU A 119 -12.72 -11.24 -17.79
N ASN A 120 -13.67 -11.12 -18.72
CA ASN A 120 -13.44 -11.26 -20.16
C ASN A 120 -13.49 -9.96 -20.97
N ARG A 121 -13.69 -8.79 -20.34
CA ARG A 121 -13.75 -7.53 -21.12
C ARG A 121 -12.36 -7.18 -21.68
N PRO A 122 -12.26 -6.55 -22.87
CA PRO A 122 -10.99 -6.26 -23.53
C PRO A 122 -9.99 -5.48 -22.64
N LEU A 123 -10.49 -4.55 -21.82
CA LEU A 123 -9.65 -3.67 -20.98
C LEU A 123 -9.22 -4.29 -19.64
N THR A 124 -9.80 -5.43 -19.28
CA THR A 124 -9.62 -6.09 -17.98
C THR A 124 -9.18 -7.55 -18.13
N ARG A 125 -9.10 -8.07 -19.36
CA ARG A 125 -8.65 -9.42 -19.69
C ARG A 125 -7.29 -9.77 -19.11
N TRP A 126 -6.43 -8.77 -18.89
CA TRP A 126 -5.12 -8.95 -18.27
C TRP A 126 -5.19 -9.60 -16.87
N MET A 127 -6.29 -9.39 -16.14
CA MET A 127 -6.51 -9.95 -14.80
C MET A 127 -6.48 -11.48 -14.81
N GLN A 128 -6.85 -12.11 -15.94
CA GLN A 128 -6.83 -13.56 -16.11
C GLN A 128 -5.42 -14.16 -16.13
N TYR A 129 -4.39 -13.34 -16.33
CA TYR A 129 -2.99 -13.80 -16.37
C TYR A 129 -2.30 -13.70 -15.01
N LEU A 130 -2.95 -13.11 -14.00
CA LEU A 130 -2.44 -13.09 -12.64
C LEU A 130 -2.39 -14.50 -12.04
N ARG A 131 -1.30 -14.81 -11.37
CA ARG A 131 -1.06 -16.11 -10.75
C ARG A 131 -0.40 -15.92 -9.39
N GLU A 132 -0.80 -16.77 -8.44
CA GLU A 132 -0.15 -16.86 -7.14
C GLU A 132 1.29 -17.36 -7.30
N GLY A 133 2.19 -16.86 -6.47
CA GLY A 133 3.60 -17.22 -6.50
C GLY A 133 4.41 -16.58 -7.63
N TYR A 134 3.83 -15.73 -8.47
CA TYR A 134 4.59 -14.98 -9.49
C TYR A 134 5.07 -13.64 -8.96
N THR A 135 6.22 -13.19 -9.47
CA THR A 135 6.71 -11.84 -9.21
C THR A 135 6.15 -10.90 -10.28
N VAL A 136 5.61 -9.78 -9.83
CA VAL A 136 5.05 -8.72 -10.67
C VAL A 136 5.79 -7.42 -10.43
N CYS A 137 5.83 -6.60 -11.46
CA CYS A 137 6.44 -5.28 -11.45
C CYS A 137 5.34 -4.23 -11.46
N VAL A 138 5.43 -3.25 -10.56
CA VAL A 138 4.49 -2.14 -10.49
C VAL A 138 5.28 -0.83 -10.51
N ASP A 139 5.18 -0.11 -11.62
CA ASP A 139 5.87 1.17 -11.78
C ASP A 139 5.11 2.27 -11.04
N CYS A 140 5.85 3.05 -10.24
CA CYS A 140 5.38 4.28 -9.63
C CYS A 140 5.93 5.46 -10.44
N GLN A 141 5.05 6.08 -11.23
CA GLN A 141 5.36 7.22 -12.08
C GLN A 141 4.38 8.37 -11.80
N PRO A 142 4.75 9.63 -12.07
CA PRO A 142 3.75 10.70 -12.17
C PRO A 142 2.65 10.29 -13.17
N PRO A 143 1.34 10.49 -12.88
CA PRO A 143 0.72 11.30 -11.83
C PRO A 143 0.34 10.55 -10.52
N ALA A 144 0.54 9.24 -10.43
CA ALA A 144 0.17 8.45 -9.24
C ALA A 144 1.06 8.75 -8.02
N MET A 145 2.26 9.29 -8.29
CA MET A 145 3.23 9.65 -7.27
C MET A 145 2.82 10.93 -6.51
N ASN A 146 2.88 10.88 -5.19
CA ASN A 146 2.69 12.07 -4.36
C ASN A 146 3.86 13.05 -4.54
N SER A 147 3.55 14.33 -4.76
CA SER A 147 4.55 15.38 -5.04
C SER A 147 5.51 15.68 -3.89
N VAL A 148 5.12 15.37 -2.65
CA VAL A 148 5.93 15.65 -1.45
C VAL A 148 6.71 14.40 -1.04
N SER A 149 6.05 13.26 -0.90
CA SER A 149 6.70 12.03 -0.44
C SER A 149 7.44 11.27 -1.55
N LEU A 150 7.18 11.59 -2.82
CA LEU A 150 7.70 10.87 -3.99
C LEU A 150 7.40 9.36 -3.92
N ARG A 151 6.18 9.03 -3.45
CA ARG A 151 5.71 7.66 -3.24
C ARG A 151 4.33 7.43 -3.83
N CYS A 152 4.05 6.19 -4.23
CA CYS A 152 2.73 5.76 -4.64
C CYS A 152 1.96 5.12 -3.48
N SER A 153 0.64 5.28 -3.49
CA SER A 153 -0.26 4.65 -2.51
C SER A 153 -0.17 3.12 -2.61
N GLY A 154 0.06 2.47 -1.47
CA GLY A 154 0.19 1.00 -1.41
C GLY A 154 1.57 0.48 -1.83
N ASP A 155 2.58 1.33 -1.98
CA ASP A 155 3.97 0.92 -2.27
C ASP A 155 4.60 0.05 -1.16
N GLY A 156 4.06 0.11 0.06
CA GLY A 156 4.50 -0.67 1.19
C GLY A 156 5.97 -0.44 1.56
N LEU A 157 6.53 0.77 1.35
CA LEU A 157 7.93 0.98 1.74
C LEU A 157 8.15 0.82 3.25
N ASP A 158 7.16 1.16 4.06
CA ASP A 158 7.21 1.05 5.52
C ASP A 158 6.97 -0.39 6.01
N SER A 159 6.71 -1.34 5.10
CA SER A 159 6.63 -2.77 5.41
C SER A 159 8.02 -3.37 5.53
N ASP A 160 8.21 -4.14 6.61
CA ASP A 160 9.39 -4.94 6.95
C ASP A 160 9.69 -6.07 5.92
N GLY A 161 9.05 -6.07 4.74
CA GLY A 161 9.14 -7.11 3.71
C GLY A 161 8.30 -8.36 4.00
N ASN A 162 8.07 -8.67 5.27
CA ASN A 162 7.25 -9.81 5.70
C ASN A 162 5.74 -9.48 5.81
N GLN A 163 5.35 -8.21 5.75
CA GLN A 163 3.94 -7.83 5.83
C GLN A 163 3.23 -8.10 4.49
N THR A 164 2.11 -8.81 4.57
CA THR A 164 1.19 -9.00 3.45
C THR A 164 0.45 -7.70 3.15
N LEU A 165 0.55 -7.23 1.92
CA LEU A 165 -0.10 -6.02 1.42
C LEU A 165 -1.27 -6.40 0.52
N HIS A 166 -2.31 -5.56 0.53
CA HIS A 166 -3.48 -5.75 -0.32
C HIS A 166 -3.32 -4.99 -1.63
N TRP A 167 -3.93 -5.52 -2.68
CA TRP A 167 -4.01 -4.87 -3.98
C TRP A 167 -5.37 -5.10 -4.63
N GLN A 168 -5.75 -4.17 -5.50
CA GLN A 168 -7.00 -4.22 -6.24
C GLN A 168 -6.78 -3.78 -7.69
N ALA A 169 -7.40 -4.49 -8.63
CA ALA A 169 -7.34 -4.15 -10.03
C ALA A 169 -8.33 -3.03 -10.38
N ILE A 170 -7.88 -2.04 -11.15
CA ILE A 170 -8.75 -1.03 -11.73
C ILE A 170 -9.61 -1.65 -12.84
N GLY A 171 -10.88 -1.27 -12.89
CA GLY A 171 -11.86 -1.78 -13.85
C GLY A 171 -12.67 -2.99 -13.36
N ASN A 172 -12.19 -3.71 -12.34
CA ASN A 172 -12.96 -4.75 -11.65
C ASN A 172 -12.57 -4.79 -10.16
N PRO A 173 -13.30 -4.06 -9.29
CA PRO A 173 -13.04 -4.05 -7.84
C PRO A 173 -13.12 -5.42 -7.16
N ARG A 174 -13.78 -6.40 -7.78
CA ARG A 174 -13.86 -7.76 -7.24
C ARG A 174 -12.59 -8.57 -7.53
N CYS A 175 -11.78 -8.15 -8.50
CA CYS A 175 -10.44 -8.70 -8.72
C CYS A 175 -9.44 -7.98 -7.83
N GLN A 176 -9.17 -8.61 -6.69
CA GLN A 176 -8.23 -8.16 -5.68
C GLN A 176 -7.44 -9.35 -5.14
N GLY A 177 -6.43 -9.07 -4.33
CA GLY A 177 -5.60 -10.10 -3.73
C GLY A 177 -4.61 -9.54 -2.74
N THR A 178 -3.60 -10.35 -2.44
CA THR A 178 -2.50 -9.96 -1.59
C THR A 178 -1.16 -10.26 -2.23
N TRP A 179 -0.14 -9.53 -1.81
CA TRP A 179 1.25 -9.76 -2.21
C TRP A 179 2.22 -9.38 -1.09
N LYS A 180 3.46 -9.82 -1.22
CA LYS A 180 4.58 -9.37 -0.38
C LYS A 180 5.57 -8.57 -1.19
N LYS A 181 6.14 -7.54 -0.56
CA LYS A 181 7.21 -6.73 -1.14
C LYS A 181 8.46 -7.58 -1.30
N VAL A 182 9.01 -7.59 -2.51
CA VAL A 182 10.31 -8.21 -2.80
C VAL A 182 11.40 -7.15 -2.67
N ARG A 183 11.32 -6.09 -3.48
CA ARG A 183 12.29 -4.98 -3.46
C ARG A 183 11.77 -3.76 -4.20
N ARG A 184 12.43 -2.62 -3.96
CA ARG A 184 12.35 -1.41 -4.79
C ARG A 184 13.60 -1.34 -5.65
N VAL A 185 13.43 -1.03 -6.93
CA VAL A 185 14.52 -0.81 -7.90
C VAL A 185 14.18 0.41 -8.76
N ASP A 186 15.16 1.02 -9.40
CA ASP A 186 14.91 2.13 -10.33
C ASP A 186 14.19 1.65 -11.58
N HIS A 187 14.61 0.49 -12.11
CA HIS A 187 13.98 -0.19 -13.23
C HIS A 187 13.91 -1.69 -12.99
N CYS A 188 12.77 -2.29 -13.34
CA CYS A 188 12.51 -3.71 -13.14
C CYS A 188 12.35 -4.45 -14.46
N SER A 189 12.59 -5.75 -14.46
CA SER A 189 12.54 -6.59 -15.66
C SER A 189 11.48 -7.68 -15.51
N CYS A 190 10.22 -7.33 -15.73
CA CYS A 190 9.11 -8.29 -15.80
C CYS A 190 8.61 -8.49 -17.23
N PRO A 191 8.07 -9.68 -17.56
CA PRO A 191 7.26 -9.87 -18.76
C PRO A 191 6.08 -8.88 -18.79
N ALA A 192 5.66 -8.46 -20.00
CA ALA A 192 4.59 -7.47 -20.16
C ALA A 192 3.28 -7.85 -19.43
N VAL A 193 2.96 -9.14 -19.34
CA VAL A 193 1.78 -9.65 -18.62
C VAL A 193 1.86 -9.51 -17.10
N HIS A 194 3.05 -9.27 -16.55
CA HIS A 194 3.32 -9.05 -15.13
C HIS A 194 3.86 -7.63 -14.88
N SER A 195 3.68 -6.71 -15.83
CA SER A 195 4.04 -5.30 -15.71
C SER A 195 2.78 -4.44 -15.55
N PHE A 196 2.74 -3.72 -14.45
CA PHE A 196 1.62 -2.90 -14.02
C PHE A 196 2.11 -1.51 -13.62
N ILE A 197 1.16 -0.62 -13.40
CA ILE A 197 1.42 0.73 -12.87
C ILE A 197 0.52 0.99 -11.66
N PHE A 198 1.00 1.81 -10.73
CA PHE A 198 0.15 2.39 -9.70
C PHE A 198 -0.78 3.46 -10.30
N ILE A 199 -1.93 3.66 -9.66
CA ILE A 199 -2.93 4.70 -9.99
C ILE A 199 -3.18 5.57 -8.78
#